data_AF-K1SFY0-F1
#
_entry.id   AF-K1SFY0-F1
#
_cell.length_a   1.000
_cell.length_b   1.000
_cell.length_c   1.000
_cell.angle_alpha   90.00
_cell.angle_beta   90.00
_cell.angle_gamma   90.00
#
_symmetry.space_group_name_H-M   'P 1'
#
loop_
_entity.id
_entity.type
_entity.pdbx_description
1 polymer ?
#
loop_
_entity_poly.entity_id
_entity_poly.type
_entity_poly.pdbx_seq_one_letter_code
_entity_poly.pdbx_strand_id
1 'polypeptide(L)'
;QNSEIPGKIQHGSAWWFNDHKIGMEEQMSRLASLGLLGQLRGYADGQPQLPELHPPRLFRRILCNLIGQWVEDGEYPNDEKALEKIVKGICFDNAKRYFNL
;
A
#
# COMPACT_ATOMS: atom_id res chain seq x y z
N GLN A 1 13.31 10.53 12.84
CA GLN A 1 13.40 9.69 11.63
C GLN A 1 14.63 10.15 10.86
N ASN A 2 15.68 9.34 10.80
CA ASN A 2 16.91 9.65 10.06
C ASN A 2 16.66 9.40 8.56
N SER A 3 17.34 10.14 7.68
CA SER A 3 17.12 10.09 6.22
C SER A 3 17.72 8.87 5.52
N GLU A 4 18.44 8.02 6.24
CA GLU A 4 19.16 6.87 5.65
C GLU A 4 18.20 5.83 5.04
N ILE A 5 17.05 5.58 5.68
CA ILE A 5 16.07 4.60 5.20
C ILE A 5 14.65 5.18 5.33
N PRO A 6 13.95 5.43 4.20
CA PRO A 6 12.56 5.88 4.24
C PRO A 6 11.68 4.79 4.89
N GLY A 7 10.92 5.20 5.91
CA GLY A 7 10.07 4.31 6.68
C GLY A 7 10.83 3.17 7.34
N LYS A 8 11.88 3.47 8.12
CA LYS A 8 12.71 2.48 8.84
C LYS A 8 11.90 1.49 9.70
N ILE A 9 10.79 1.95 10.28
CA ILE A 9 9.79 1.11 10.94
C ILE A 9 8.51 1.20 10.11
N GLN A 10 7.92 0.05 9.79
CA GLN A 10 6.79 -0.06 8.89
C GLN A 10 5.57 -0.62 9.62
N HIS A 11 4.43 0.02 9.42
CA HIS A 11 3.14 -0.60 9.69
C HIS A 11 2.86 -1.59 8.55
N GLY A 12 2.87 -2.88 8.86
CA GLY A 12 2.64 -3.94 7.87
C GLY A 12 1.26 -3.84 7.22
N SER A 13 1.11 -4.50 6.06
CA SER A 13 -0.20 -4.70 5.43
C SER A 13 -1.13 -5.47 6.36
N ALA A 14 -2.44 -5.41 6.08
CA ALA A 14 -3.41 -6.21 6.79
C ALA A 14 -3.01 -7.70 6.77
N TRP A 15 -3.06 -8.34 7.95
CA TRP A 15 -2.52 -9.69 8.16
C TRP A 15 -3.59 -10.65 8.63
N TRP A 16 -3.54 -11.87 8.10
CA TRP A 16 -4.36 -13.02 8.48
C TRP A 16 -5.85 -12.69 8.46
N PHE A 17 -6.50 -12.60 9.63
CA PHE A 17 -7.93 -12.32 9.73
C PHE A 17 -8.31 -10.94 9.20
N ASN A 18 -7.35 -10.01 9.11
CA ASN A 18 -7.57 -8.68 8.56
C ASN A 18 -7.38 -8.65 7.03
N ASP A 19 -6.93 -9.75 6.42
CA ASP A 19 -6.60 -9.83 4.99
C ASP A 19 -7.85 -9.98 4.10
N HIS A 20 -8.78 -9.05 4.27
CA HIS A 20 -9.99 -8.88 3.48
C HIS A 20 -10.19 -7.40 3.17
N LYS A 21 -11.14 -7.09 2.27
CA LYS A 21 -11.37 -5.71 1.79
C LYS A 21 -11.40 -4.67 2.91
N ILE A 22 -12.28 -4.86 3.90
CA ILE A 22 -12.46 -3.89 5.00
C ILE A 22 -11.16 -3.70 5.80
N GLY A 23 -10.46 -4.79 6.16
CA GLY A 23 -9.23 -4.70 6.95
C GLY A 23 -8.09 -4.04 6.17
N MET A 24 -7.98 -4.29 4.86
CA MET A 24 -7.05 -3.59 3.99
C MET A 24 -7.36 -2.09 3.89
N GLU A 25 -8.62 -1.71 3.69
CA GLU A 25 -9.06 -0.31 3.60
C GLU A 25 -8.79 0.44 4.90
N GLU A 26 -9.13 -0.16 6.04
CA GLU A 26 -8.87 0.40 7.36
C GLU A 26 -7.36 0.54 7.61
N GLN A 27 -6.57 -0.51 7.35
CA GLN A 27 -5.12 -0.46 7.55
C GLN A 27 -4.46 0.64 6.72
N MET A 28 -4.80 0.74 5.43
CA MET A 28 -4.25 1.77 4.54
C MET A 28 -4.68 3.18 4.94
N SER A 29 -5.95 3.37 5.32
CA SER A 29 -6.47 4.67 5.77
C SER A 29 -5.82 5.12 7.08
N ARG A 30 -5.62 4.20 8.03
CA ARG A 30 -4.89 4.48 9.28
C ARG A 30 -3.43 4.81 9.02
N LEU A 31 -2.78 4.10 8.09
CA LEU A 31 -1.40 4.39 7.69
C LEU A 31 -1.28 5.75 6.99
N ALA A 32 -2.24 6.12 6.15
CA ALA A 32 -2.29 7.42 5.50
C ALA A 32 -2.50 8.56 6.52
N SER A 33 -3.33 8.32 7.54
CA SER A 33 -3.66 9.33 8.56
C SER A 33 -2.52 9.55 9.56
N LEU A 34 -1.79 8.50 9.95
CA LEU A 34 -0.80 8.54 11.03
C LEU A 34 0.65 8.43 10.54
N GLY A 35 0.86 8.20 9.25
CA GLY A 35 2.17 7.91 8.68
C GLY A 35 2.27 8.31 7.21
N LEU A 36 3.09 7.56 6.45
CA LEU A 36 3.38 7.85 5.05
C LEU A 36 2.98 6.67 4.18
N LEU A 37 1.73 6.66 3.70
CA LEU A 37 1.21 5.60 2.83
C LEU A 37 2.10 5.36 1.60
N GLY A 38 2.63 6.42 0.99
CA GLY A 38 3.53 6.31 -0.16
C GLY A 38 4.85 5.58 0.10
N GLN A 39 5.21 5.34 1.37
CA GLN A 39 6.39 4.54 1.77
C GLN A 39 6.04 3.10 2.18
N LEU A 40 4.76 2.71 2.12
CA LEU A 40 4.33 1.34 2.37
C LEU A 40 5.06 0.39 1.42
N ARG A 41 5.67 -0.66 1.98
CA ARG A 41 6.45 -1.64 1.20
C ARG A 41 5.60 -2.49 0.26
N GLY A 42 4.30 -2.56 0.50
CA GLY A 42 3.34 -3.33 -0.29
C GLY A 42 2.74 -4.48 0.49
N TYR A 43 2.16 -5.42 -0.25
CA TYR A 43 1.52 -6.61 0.27
C TYR A 43 2.52 -7.76 0.43
N ALA A 44 2.49 -8.43 1.58
CA ALA A 44 3.24 -9.65 1.83
C ALA A 44 2.26 -10.78 2.14
N ASP A 45 2.23 -11.79 1.29
CA ASP A 45 1.44 -13.00 1.56
C ASP A 45 2.19 -13.87 2.56
N GLY A 46 1.58 -14.10 3.72
CA GLY A 46 2.15 -14.92 4.78
C GLY A 46 1.74 -16.39 4.69
N GLN A 47 0.90 -16.78 3.72
CA GLN A 47 0.31 -18.11 3.63
C GLN A 47 0.46 -18.71 2.22
N PRO A 48 0.63 -20.03 2.08
CA PRO A 48 0.51 -20.69 0.78
C PRO A 48 -0.95 -20.57 0.31
N GLN A 49 -1.20 -19.78 -0.73
CA GLN A 49 -2.54 -19.59 -1.27
C GLN A 49 -2.76 -20.39 -2.55
N LEU A 50 -3.98 -20.88 -2.74
CA LEU A 50 -4.41 -21.51 -3.99
C LEU A 50 -4.29 -20.50 -5.14
N PRO A 51 -3.90 -20.93 -6.35
CA PRO A 51 -3.68 -20.04 -7.48
C PRO A 51 -4.86 -19.13 -7.80
N GLU A 52 -6.10 -19.49 -7.48
CA GLU A 52 -7.33 -18.74 -7.80
C GLU A 52 -7.64 -17.61 -6.81
N LEU A 53 -7.09 -17.67 -5.58
CA LEU A 53 -7.11 -16.54 -4.67
C LEU A 53 -5.97 -15.61 -5.10
N HIS A 54 -6.30 -14.39 -5.50
CA HIS A 54 -5.31 -13.39 -5.90
C HIS A 54 -5.22 -12.20 -4.93
N PRO A 55 -4.89 -12.41 -3.65
CA PRO A 55 -4.71 -11.33 -2.69
C PRO A 55 -3.80 -10.19 -3.19
N PRO A 56 -2.68 -10.44 -3.90
CA PRO A 56 -1.89 -9.35 -4.48
C PRO A 56 -2.65 -8.53 -5.52
N ARG A 57 -3.59 -9.12 -6.27
CA ARG A 57 -4.46 -8.39 -7.20
C ARG A 57 -5.57 -7.65 -6.46
N LEU A 58 -6.15 -8.25 -5.43
CA LEU A 58 -7.16 -7.62 -4.59
C LEU A 58 -6.59 -6.39 -3.89
N PHE A 59 -5.41 -6.51 -3.27
CA PHE A 59 -4.68 -5.42 -2.64
C PHE A 59 -4.47 -4.24 -3.59
N ARG A 60 -3.98 -4.50 -4.82
CA ARG A 60 -3.76 -3.46 -5.84
C ARG A 60 -5.06 -2.76 -6.23
N ARG A 61 -6.16 -3.51 -6.40
CA ARG A 61 -7.47 -2.94 -6.73
C ARG A 61 -7.98 -2.04 -5.61
N ILE A 62 -7.87 -2.49 -4.36
CA ILE A 62 -8.30 -1.70 -3.19
C ILE A 62 -7.44 -0.44 -3.05
N LEU A 63 -6.12 -0.55 -3.20
CA LEU A 63 -5.22 0.60 -3.17
C LEU A 63 -5.59 1.64 -4.23
N CYS A 64 -5.75 1.22 -5.49
CA CYS A 64 -6.11 2.15 -6.57
C CYS A 64 -7.49 2.76 -6.36
N ASN A 65 -8.47 1.99 -5.85
CA ASN A 65 -9.80 2.50 -5.55
C ASN A 65 -9.76 3.54 -4.42
N LEU A 66 -9.00 3.28 -3.35
CA LEU A 66 -8.85 4.20 -2.23
C LEU A 66 -8.24 5.54 -2.67
N ILE A 67 -7.13 5.48 -3.43
CA ILE A 67 -6.47 6.68 -3.94
C ILE A 67 -7.35 7.41 -4.96
N GLY A 68 -8.03 6.67 -5.84
CA GLY A 68 -8.95 7.23 -6.83
C GLY A 68 -10.09 8.01 -6.17
N GLN A 69 -10.69 7.44 -5.13
CA GLN A 69 -11.75 8.09 -4.36
C GLN A 69 -11.27 9.42 -3.74
N TRP A 70 -10.09 9.45 -3.13
CA TRP A 70 -9.53 10.70 -2.58
C TRP A 70 -9.28 11.76 -3.65
N VAL A 71 -8.96 11.35 -4.88
CA VAL A 71 -8.79 12.28 -6.00
C VAL A 71 -10.14 12.80 -6.49
N GLU A 72 -11.15 11.92 -6.62
CA GLU A 72 -12.51 12.29 -7.04
C GLU A 72 -13.19 13.21 -6.03
N ASP A 73 -12.98 12.98 -4.73
CA ASP A 73 -13.53 13.79 -3.64
C ASP A 73 -12.79 15.13 -3.45
N GLY A 74 -11.69 15.35 -4.18
CA GLY A 74 -10.85 16.56 -4.09
C GLY A 74 -9.96 16.62 -2.85
N GLU A 75 -9.80 15.50 -2.13
CA GLU A 75 -8.92 15.36 -0.96
C GLU A 75 -7.44 15.22 -1.35
N TYR A 76 -7.17 14.71 -2.56
CA TYR A 76 -5.81 14.54 -3.08
C TYR A 76 -5.68 15.10 -4.51
N PRO A 77 -4.57 15.77 -4.87
CA PRO A 77 -4.38 16.31 -6.21
C PRO A 77 -4.41 15.23 -7.30
N ASN A 78 -5.13 15.50 -8.39
CA ASN A 78 -5.11 14.67 -9.60
C ASN A 78 -3.83 14.90 -10.44
N ASP A 79 -2.67 14.58 -9.87
CA ASP A 79 -1.38 14.57 -10.58
C ASP A 79 -1.00 13.13 -10.92
N GLU A 80 -1.24 12.74 -12.17
CA GLU A 80 -1.00 11.38 -12.67
C GLU A 80 0.44 10.91 -12.43
N LYS A 81 1.45 11.78 -12.53
CA LYS A 81 2.86 11.40 -12.32
C LYS A 81 3.14 11.11 -10.84
N ALA A 82 2.57 11.91 -9.95
CA ALA A 82 2.69 11.70 -8.51
C ALA A 82 1.96 10.41 -8.08
N LEU A 83 0.74 10.22 -8.58
CA LEU A 83 -0.08 9.04 -8.32
C LEU A 83 0.58 7.76 -8.85
N GLU A 84 1.09 7.79 -10.08
CA GLU A 84 1.83 6.68 -10.68
C GLU A 84 3.04 6.28 -9.81
N LYS A 85 3.81 7.26 -9.34
CA LYS A 85 4.97 7.03 -8.46
C LYS A 85 4.57 6.38 -7.14
N ILE A 86 3.45 6.80 -6.55
CA ILE A 86 2.93 6.22 -5.30
C ILE A 86 2.48 4.77 -5.54
N VAL A 87 1.66 4.54 -6.55
CA VAL A 87 1.10 3.20 -6.85
C VAL A 87 2.22 2.23 -7.22
N LYS A 88 3.15 2.61 -8.11
CA LYS A 88 4.31 1.78 -8.47
C LYS A 88 5.23 1.55 -7.27
N GLY A 89 5.43 2.59 -6.46
CA GLY A 89 6.13 2.54 -5.19
C GLY A 89 5.60 1.43 -4.29
N ILE A 90 4.32 1.49 -3.95
CA ILE A 90 3.67 0.53 -3.05
C ILE A 90 3.61 -0.87 -3.66
N CYS A 91 3.42 -0.98 -4.98
CA CYS A 91 3.31 -2.27 -5.64
C CYS A 91 4.64 -3.04 -5.77
N PHE A 92 5.79 -2.34 -5.80
CA PHE A 92 7.09 -2.99 -5.97
C PHE A 92 8.29 -2.15 -5.51
N ASP A 93 8.43 -0.90 -5.96
CA ASP A 93 9.71 -0.18 -5.84
C ASP A 93 10.10 0.10 -4.38
N ASN A 94 9.12 0.26 -3.49
CA ASN A 94 9.36 0.43 -2.06
C ASN A 94 9.92 -0.84 -1.43
N ALA A 95 9.37 -2.03 -1.74
CA ALA A 95 9.93 -3.29 -1.28
C ALA A 95 11.35 -3.48 -1.81
N LYS A 96 11.56 -3.26 -3.11
CA LYS A 96 12.87 -3.38 -3.75
C LYS A 96 13.93 -2.53 -3.04
N ARG A 97 13.62 -1.24 -2.84
CA ARG A 97 14.52 -0.30 -2.14
C ARG A 97 14.71 -0.66 -0.67
N TYR A 98 13.68 -1.12 0.02
CA TYR A 98 13.76 -1.44 1.45
C TYR A 98 14.59 -2.70 1.73
N PHE A 99 14.48 -3.71 0.87
CA PHE A 99 15.18 -4.98 1.02
C PHE A 99 16.50 -5.07 0.22
N ASN A 100 16.90 -4.00 -0.47
CA ASN A 100 18.06 -3.96 -1.35
C ASN A 100 18.08 -5.11 -2.38
N LEU A 101 16.94 -5.30 -3.08
CA LEU A 101 16.75 -6.30 -4.14
C LEU A 101 17.16 -5.79 -5.54
#